data_AF-A0A5B9G1V5-F1
#
_entry.id   AF-A0A5B9G1V5-F1
#
_cell.length_a   1.000
_cell.length_b   1.000
_cell.length_c   1.000
_cell.angle_alpha   90.00
_cell.angle_beta   90.00
_cell.angle_gamma   90.00
#
_symmetry.space_group_name_H-M   'P 1'
#
loop_
_entity.id
_entity.type
_entity.pdbx_description
1 polymer ?
#
loop_
_entity_poly.entity_id
_entity_poly.type
_entity_poly.pdbx_seq_one_letter_code
_entity_poly.pdbx_strand_id
1 'polypeptide(L)'
;MSRVVTSSLALLGAAVLVLLGAAPASADHFSGMEGTERCERGNSASGGPSTNLYTTDVAELRYRGSLTMICYFGVPEFIPVCEDCMGAYKGDWTAPSRPQFARDDYCFAPGTISGSISPGGLDARAADRTLAVFYRTHAVLTCYWQDDPTDDPGYWG
;
A
#
# COMPACT_ATOMS: atom_id res chain seq x y z
N MET A 1 42.20 17.41 -20.45
CA MET A 1 40.97 17.67 -19.66
C MET A 1 39.78 17.15 -20.46
N SER A 2 39.41 15.87 -20.33
CA SER A 2 38.28 15.30 -21.12
C SER A 2 37.64 14.06 -20.48
N ARG A 3 38.27 13.44 -19.46
CA ARG A 3 37.74 12.24 -18.79
C ARG A 3 36.91 12.52 -17.53
N VAL A 4 36.94 13.75 -17.01
CA VAL A 4 36.21 14.12 -15.78
C VAL A 4 34.76 14.52 -16.09
N VAL A 5 34.50 15.07 -17.28
CA VAL A 5 33.16 15.54 -17.69
C VAL A 5 32.23 14.37 -18.01
N THR A 6 32.75 13.28 -18.57
CA THR A 6 31.97 12.09 -18.92
C THR A 6 31.49 11.30 -17.71
N SER A 7 32.27 11.25 -16.62
CA SER A 7 31.88 10.54 -15.39
C SER A 7 30.72 11.20 -14.65
N SER A 8 30.66 12.54 -14.63
CA SER A 8 29.57 13.28 -13.96
C SER A 8 28.23 13.13 -14.68
N LEU A 9 28.24 13.09 -16.02
CA LEU A 9 27.05 12.83 -16.84
C LEU A 9 26.54 11.40 -16.68
N ALA A 10 27.44 10.42 -16.51
CA ALA A 10 27.07 9.03 -16.26
C ALA A 10 26.44 8.83 -14.86
N LEU A 11 26.94 9.51 -13.82
CA LEU A 11 26.32 9.49 -12.49
C LEU A 11 24.94 10.17 -12.48
N LEU A 12 24.78 11.30 -13.17
CA LEU A 12 23.50 11.98 -13.30
C LEU A 12 22.49 11.11 -14.07
N GLY A 13 22.93 10.45 -15.14
CA GLY A 13 22.09 9.50 -15.88
C GLY A 13 21.66 8.30 -15.04
N ALA A 14 22.58 7.70 -14.27
CA ALA A 14 22.27 6.60 -13.36
C ALA A 14 21.32 7.03 -12.22
N ALA A 15 21.50 8.22 -11.65
CA ALA A 15 20.60 8.74 -10.62
C ALA A 15 19.18 8.96 -11.16
N VAL A 16 19.03 9.47 -12.38
CA VAL A 16 17.73 9.64 -13.04
C VAL A 16 17.09 8.28 -13.35
N LEU A 17 17.85 7.28 -13.81
CA LEU A 17 17.34 5.92 -14.01
C LEU A 17 16.95 5.22 -12.71
N VAL A 18 17.68 5.44 -11.61
CA VAL A 18 17.31 4.93 -10.27
C VAL A 18 16.06 5.61 -9.75
N LEU A 19 15.91 6.93 -9.95
CA LEU A 19 14.73 7.69 -9.53
C LEU A 19 13.48 7.34 -10.36
N LEU A 20 13.64 7.12 -11.67
CA LEU A 20 12.55 6.68 -12.55
C LEU A 20 12.20 5.19 -12.35
N GLY A 21 13.19 4.36 -11.98
CA GLY A 21 13.01 2.94 -11.69
C GLY A 21 12.47 2.63 -10.29
N ALA A 22 12.33 3.63 -9.42
CA ALA A 22 11.76 3.48 -8.06
C ALA A 22 10.23 3.60 -8.01
N ALA A 23 9.58 4.01 -9.11
CA ALA A 23 8.12 4.09 -9.21
C ALA A 23 7.38 2.74 -8.95
N PRO A 24 7.83 1.57 -9.47
CA PRO A 24 7.17 0.29 -9.20
C PRO A 24 7.43 -0.26 -7.78
N ALA A 25 8.35 0.32 -7.01
CA ALA A 25 8.66 -0.09 -5.64
C ALA A 25 7.83 0.69 -4.60
N SER A 26 6.79 1.41 -4.99
CA SER A 26 5.94 2.17 -4.07
C SER A 26 4.61 1.48 -3.79
N ALA A 27 4.04 0.78 -4.78
CA ALA A 27 2.77 0.06 -4.67
C ALA A 27 2.79 -1.02 -3.58
N ASP A 28 3.93 -1.70 -3.38
CA ASP A 28 4.08 -2.77 -2.41
C ASP A 28 4.26 -2.30 -0.95
N HIS A 29 4.33 -0.97 -0.74
CA HIS A 29 4.32 -0.36 0.59
C HIS A 29 2.96 0.07 1.10
N PHE A 30 1.97 0.07 0.21
CA PHE A 30 0.72 0.74 0.46
C PHE A 30 -0.43 -0.26 0.58
N SER A 31 -1.49 0.19 1.25
CA SER A 31 -2.71 -0.58 1.47
C SER A 31 -3.91 0.19 0.91
N GLY A 32 -5.06 -0.44 0.87
CA GLY A 32 -6.28 0.17 0.33
C GLY A 32 -6.53 -0.25 -1.11
N MET A 33 -7.23 0.59 -1.88
CA MET A 33 -7.73 0.21 -3.19
C MET A 33 -7.07 1.05 -4.26
N GLU A 34 -5.97 0.53 -4.80
CA GLU A 34 -5.35 1.12 -5.99
C GLU A 34 -6.25 0.90 -7.21
N GLY A 35 -6.59 1.98 -7.91
CA GLY A 35 -7.61 1.95 -8.96
C GLY A 35 -8.96 1.49 -8.39
N THR A 36 -9.69 0.63 -9.11
CA THR A 36 -11.05 0.23 -8.72
C THR A 36 -11.28 -1.28 -8.71
N GLU A 37 -10.24 -2.10 -8.80
CA GLU A 37 -10.42 -3.54 -9.05
C GLU A 37 -10.31 -4.41 -7.81
N ARG A 38 -9.41 -4.08 -6.89
CA ARG A 38 -9.15 -4.88 -5.68
C ARG A 38 -8.54 -4.04 -4.57
N CYS A 39 -8.81 -4.44 -3.33
CA CYS A 39 -8.09 -3.93 -2.18
C CYS A 39 -6.81 -4.77 -1.95
N GLU A 40 -5.75 -4.06 -1.61
CA GLU A 40 -4.43 -4.58 -1.31
C GLU A 40 -4.03 -4.23 0.12
N ARG A 41 -3.24 -5.09 0.75
CA ARG A 41 -2.43 -4.75 1.90
C ARG A 41 -0.98 -5.07 1.59
N GLY A 42 -0.15 -4.04 1.48
CA GLY A 42 1.25 -4.14 1.10
C GLY A 42 2.09 -5.01 2.02
N ASN A 43 3.06 -5.69 1.45
CA ASN A 43 3.93 -6.66 2.12
C ASN A 43 4.87 -6.03 3.15
N SER A 44 5.18 -4.75 2.99
CA SER A 44 6.03 -4.00 3.91
C SER A 44 5.25 -3.44 5.11
N ALA A 45 3.91 -3.48 5.07
CA ALA A 45 3.06 -3.08 6.18
C ALA A 45 3.29 -3.96 7.41
N SER A 46 3.34 -3.34 8.59
CA SER A 46 3.70 -4.01 9.85
C SER A 46 2.71 -5.13 10.23
N GLY A 47 3.13 -6.09 11.05
CA GLY A 47 2.24 -7.09 11.67
C GLY A 47 1.60 -8.16 10.77
N GLY A 48 1.68 -8.02 9.44
CA GLY A 48 1.18 -9.01 8.47
C GLY A 48 2.28 -9.91 7.88
N PRO A 49 1.98 -10.69 6.83
CA PRO A 49 2.98 -11.51 6.12
C PRO A 49 3.92 -10.69 5.23
N SER A 50 5.00 -11.32 4.75
CA SER A 50 5.98 -10.74 3.81
C SER A 50 5.50 -10.67 2.36
N THR A 51 4.22 -10.95 2.09
CA THR A 51 3.61 -10.91 0.76
C THR A 51 2.39 -10.00 0.77
N ASN A 52 2.01 -9.48 -0.40
CA ASN A 52 0.84 -8.63 -0.51
C ASN A 52 -0.42 -9.48 -0.33
N LEU A 53 -1.38 -8.96 0.43
CA LEU A 53 -2.71 -9.56 0.51
C LEU A 53 -3.63 -8.84 -0.45
N TYR A 54 -4.43 -9.59 -1.20
CA TYR A 54 -5.39 -9.05 -2.16
C TYR A 54 -6.78 -9.56 -1.86
N THR A 55 -7.79 -8.71 -2.05
CA THR A 55 -9.19 -9.09 -1.97
C THR A 55 -10.06 -8.23 -2.87
N THR A 56 -11.16 -8.80 -3.33
CA THR A 56 -12.27 -8.06 -3.95
C THR A 56 -13.46 -7.90 -2.99
N ASP A 57 -13.38 -8.47 -1.80
CA ASP A 57 -14.40 -8.32 -0.74
C ASP A 57 -14.14 -7.02 0.03
N VAL A 58 -14.80 -5.96 -0.43
CA VAL A 58 -14.63 -4.59 0.05
C VAL A 58 -16.01 -4.00 0.39
N ALA A 59 -16.10 -3.34 1.54
CA ALA A 59 -17.26 -2.56 1.94
C ALA A 59 -16.86 -1.09 2.09
N GLU A 60 -17.63 -0.20 1.47
CA GLU A 60 -17.49 1.25 1.62
C GLU A 60 -18.71 1.81 2.37
N LEU A 61 -18.44 2.68 3.35
CA LEU A 61 -19.45 3.41 4.09
C LEU A 61 -19.14 4.90 4.00
N ARG A 62 -20.06 5.65 3.43
CA ARG A 62 -20.01 7.11 3.36
C ARG A 62 -20.99 7.71 4.34
N TYR A 63 -20.53 8.64 5.17
CA TYR A 63 -21.39 9.31 6.13
C TYR A 63 -20.92 10.74 6.39
N ARG A 64 -21.80 11.73 6.14
CA ARG A 64 -21.51 13.17 6.36
C ARG A 64 -20.18 13.63 5.74
N GLY A 65 -19.90 13.20 4.51
CA GLY A 65 -18.67 13.55 3.80
C GLY A 65 -17.43 12.81 4.27
N SER A 66 -17.55 11.79 5.14
CA SER A 66 -16.45 10.89 5.50
C SER A 66 -16.55 9.56 4.74
N LEU A 67 -15.41 8.92 4.50
CA LEU A 67 -15.31 7.59 3.89
C LEU A 67 -14.70 6.59 4.88
N THR A 68 -15.35 5.45 5.06
CA THR A 68 -14.76 4.26 5.67
C THR A 68 -14.72 3.15 4.65
N MET A 69 -13.54 2.60 4.40
CA MET A 69 -13.35 1.41 3.57
C MET A 69 -12.91 0.25 4.45
N ILE A 70 -13.51 -0.92 4.24
CA ILE A 70 -13.19 -2.15 4.94
C ILE A 70 -12.88 -3.24 3.92
N CYS A 71 -11.68 -3.81 4.00
CA CYS A 71 -11.25 -4.90 3.12
C CYS A 71 -11.11 -6.20 3.92
N TYR A 72 -11.72 -7.27 3.41
CA TYR A 72 -11.71 -8.59 4.02
C TYR A 72 -10.81 -9.55 3.25
N PHE A 73 -9.72 -9.98 3.86
CA PHE A 73 -8.74 -10.88 3.23
C PHE A 73 -8.89 -12.29 3.80
N GLY A 74 -9.00 -13.31 2.95
CA GLY A 74 -8.75 -14.68 3.38
C GLY A 74 -7.24 -14.88 3.57
N VAL A 75 -6.83 -15.43 4.72
CA VAL A 75 -5.41 -15.74 4.97
C VAL A 75 -5.25 -17.19 5.42
N PRO A 76 -4.27 -17.93 4.87
CA PRO A 76 -3.94 -19.27 5.36
C PRO A 76 -3.27 -19.21 6.73
N GLU A 77 -3.20 -20.34 7.42
CA GLU A 77 -2.53 -20.45 8.72
C GLU A 77 -1.01 -20.18 8.63
N PHE A 78 -0.40 -20.44 7.49
CA PHE A 78 1.03 -20.24 7.25
C PHE A 78 1.27 -19.62 5.88
N ILE A 79 2.14 -18.62 5.84
CA ILE A 79 2.62 -17.97 4.62
C ILE A 79 4.16 -17.98 4.69
N PRO A 80 4.85 -18.70 3.80
CA PRO A 80 6.31 -18.68 3.76
C PRO A 80 6.81 -17.29 3.38
N VAL A 81 8.05 -16.99 3.76
CA VAL A 81 8.73 -15.76 3.36
C VAL A 81 8.72 -15.64 1.83
N CYS A 82 8.48 -14.42 1.34
CA CYS A 82 8.69 -14.07 -0.05
C CYS A 82 10.12 -13.50 -0.17
N GLU A 83 11.05 -14.30 -0.70
CA GLU A 83 12.48 -13.97 -0.77
C GLU A 83 12.75 -12.69 -1.59
N ASP A 84 11.97 -12.45 -2.65
CA ASP A 84 12.17 -11.32 -3.56
C ASP A 84 11.20 -10.15 -3.33
N CYS A 85 10.42 -10.18 -2.24
CA CYS A 85 9.50 -9.09 -1.90
C CYS A 85 10.18 -8.07 -0.97
N MET A 86 9.72 -6.81 -0.98
CA MET A 86 10.22 -5.81 -0.02
C MET A 86 9.92 -6.17 1.43
N GLY A 87 8.87 -6.95 1.70
CA GLY A 87 8.55 -7.52 3.00
C GLY A 87 9.43 -8.70 3.45
N ALA A 88 10.42 -9.15 2.67
CA ALA A 88 11.23 -10.35 2.95
C ALA A 88 11.86 -10.34 4.36
N TYR A 89 12.22 -9.16 4.87
CA TYR A 89 12.82 -8.98 6.20
C TYR A 89 11.93 -9.47 7.36
N LYS A 90 10.65 -9.71 7.11
CA LYS A 90 9.68 -10.19 8.11
C LYS A 90 9.76 -11.70 8.33
N GLY A 91 10.35 -12.44 7.41
CA GLY A 91 10.44 -13.90 7.44
C GLY A 91 9.09 -14.60 7.24
N ASP A 92 9.05 -15.88 7.61
CA ASP A 92 7.82 -16.67 7.59
C ASP A 92 6.76 -16.07 8.52
N TRP A 93 5.51 -16.13 8.09
CA TRP A 93 4.39 -15.63 8.86
C TRP A 93 3.43 -16.76 9.21
N THR A 94 3.02 -16.82 10.48
CA THR A 94 2.00 -17.75 10.98
C THR A 94 0.82 -16.96 11.51
N ALA A 95 -0.38 -17.35 11.11
CA ALA A 95 -1.61 -16.70 11.54
C ALA A 95 -1.74 -16.74 13.07
N PRO A 96 -2.18 -15.64 13.69
CA PRO A 96 -2.16 -15.57 15.14
C PRO A 96 -3.30 -16.38 15.76
N SER A 97 -3.05 -16.96 16.94
CA SER A 97 -4.05 -17.70 17.71
C SER A 97 -5.09 -16.80 18.41
N ARG A 98 -4.84 -15.49 18.44
CA ARG A 98 -5.73 -14.43 18.95
C ARG A 98 -5.64 -13.23 18.02
N PRO A 99 -6.67 -12.38 17.94
CA PRO A 99 -6.62 -11.19 17.09
C PRO A 99 -5.38 -10.33 17.39
N GLN A 100 -4.61 -10.02 16.35
CA GLN A 100 -3.47 -9.11 16.41
C GLN A 100 -3.76 -7.84 15.63
N PHE A 101 -3.36 -6.72 16.21
CA PHE A 101 -3.60 -5.40 15.62
C PHE A 101 -2.31 -4.90 15.00
N ALA A 102 -2.38 -4.50 13.74
CA ALA A 102 -1.36 -3.71 13.07
C ALA A 102 -1.93 -2.32 12.79
N ARG A 103 -1.14 -1.30 13.11
CA ARG A 103 -1.49 0.11 12.95
C ARG A 103 -0.52 0.75 11.98
N ASP A 104 -0.87 1.97 11.59
CA ASP A 104 -0.01 2.86 10.82
C ASP A 104 0.26 2.34 9.39
N ASP A 105 -0.69 1.58 8.85
CA ASP A 105 -0.71 1.23 7.42
C ASP A 105 -1.04 2.51 6.63
N TYR A 106 -0.30 2.78 5.55
CA TYR A 106 -0.69 3.82 4.60
C TYR A 106 -1.81 3.27 3.72
N CYS A 107 -2.99 3.89 3.77
CA CYS A 107 -4.14 3.41 3.01
C CYS A 107 -4.67 4.44 2.01
N PHE A 108 -4.91 4.00 0.77
CA PHE A 108 -5.42 4.81 -0.33
C PHE A 108 -6.89 4.51 -0.63
N ALA A 109 -7.59 5.56 -1.02
CA ALA A 109 -9.00 5.49 -1.35
C ALA A 109 -9.20 4.87 -2.74
N PRO A 110 -10.37 4.28 -3.00
CA PRO A 110 -10.71 3.75 -4.32
C PRO A 110 -10.56 4.80 -5.42
N GLY A 111 -10.04 4.42 -6.56
CA GLY A 111 -9.78 5.29 -7.72
C GLY A 111 -8.39 5.94 -7.71
N THR A 112 -7.64 5.85 -6.62
CA THR A 112 -6.27 6.37 -6.55
C THR A 112 -5.32 5.52 -7.39
N ILE A 113 -4.58 6.12 -8.33
CA ILE A 113 -3.55 5.41 -9.13
C ILE A 113 -2.20 5.48 -8.38
N SER A 114 -1.62 4.35 -7.97
CA SER A 114 -0.30 4.29 -7.32
C SER A 114 0.81 4.16 -8.36
N GLY A 115 1.32 5.32 -8.82
CA GLY A 115 2.38 5.37 -9.83
C GLY A 115 3.67 6.04 -9.36
N SER A 116 3.76 6.49 -8.11
CA SER A 116 4.93 7.22 -7.63
C SER A 116 5.05 7.12 -6.11
N ILE A 117 6.16 7.65 -5.57
CA ILE A 117 6.42 8.01 -4.16
C ILE A 117 5.21 8.58 -3.37
N SER A 118 4.14 8.99 -4.06
CA SER A 118 2.77 9.02 -3.55
C SER A 118 1.81 8.49 -4.63
N PRO A 119 0.77 7.73 -4.28
CA PRO A 119 -0.36 7.45 -5.16
C PRO A 119 -1.13 8.75 -5.45
N GLY A 120 -1.70 8.90 -6.65
CA GLY A 120 -2.45 10.07 -7.13
C GLY A 120 -1.65 11.31 -7.53
N GLY A 121 -0.32 11.19 -7.71
CA GLY A 121 0.52 12.38 -7.74
C GLY A 121 0.65 12.95 -6.32
N LEU A 122 1.05 14.21 -6.18
CA LEU A 122 1.31 14.83 -4.87
C LEU A 122 0.05 14.97 -3.97
N ASP A 123 -1.12 14.49 -4.43
CA ASP A 123 -2.42 14.88 -3.90
C ASP A 123 -3.34 13.71 -3.44
N ALA A 124 -2.99 12.40 -3.58
CA ALA A 124 -3.86 11.39 -2.95
C ALA A 124 -3.69 11.42 -1.44
N ARG A 125 -4.78 11.80 -0.78
CA ARG A 125 -4.86 11.82 0.66
C ARG A 125 -4.89 10.40 1.21
N ALA A 126 -3.85 10.05 1.97
CA ALA A 126 -3.86 8.84 2.79
C ALA A 126 -4.97 8.91 3.86
N ALA A 127 -5.47 7.75 4.26
CA ALA A 127 -6.47 7.65 5.32
C ALA A 127 -5.98 8.33 6.61
N ASP A 128 -6.86 9.11 7.25
CA ASP A 128 -6.57 9.75 8.54
C ASP A 128 -6.37 8.71 9.65
N ARG A 129 -7.00 7.54 9.52
CA ARG A 129 -6.83 6.40 10.44
C ARG A 129 -6.86 5.08 9.71
N THR A 130 -5.96 4.18 10.09
CA THR A 130 -5.92 2.81 9.59
C THR A 130 -5.81 1.81 10.73
N LEU A 131 -6.41 0.64 10.53
CA LEU A 131 -6.30 -0.50 11.43
C LEU A 131 -6.40 -1.78 10.63
N ALA A 132 -5.37 -2.62 10.73
CA ALA A 132 -5.44 -4.00 10.29
C ALA A 132 -5.59 -4.92 11.51
N VAL A 133 -6.49 -5.90 11.40
CA VAL A 133 -6.69 -6.95 12.41
C VAL A 133 -6.48 -8.30 11.76
N PHE A 134 -5.51 -9.06 12.25
CA PHE A 134 -5.21 -10.41 11.80
C PHE A 134 -5.90 -11.41 12.73
N TYR A 135 -6.76 -12.24 12.15
CA TYR A 135 -7.34 -13.42 12.77
C TYR A 135 -6.67 -14.68 12.22
N ARG A 136 -7.05 -15.84 12.76
CA ARG A 136 -6.50 -17.13 12.32
C ARG A 136 -6.79 -17.47 10.85
N THR A 137 -7.91 -16.97 10.30
CA THR A 137 -8.42 -17.34 8.97
C THR A 137 -8.62 -16.17 8.02
N HIS A 138 -8.59 -14.95 8.55
CA HIS A 138 -8.82 -13.75 7.76
C HIS A 138 -8.09 -12.55 8.37
N ALA A 139 -7.90 -11.52 7.56
CA ALA A 139 -7.49 -10.21 8.01
C ALA A 139 -8.55 -9.17 7.62
N VAL A 140 -8.68 -8.12 8.43
CA VAL A 140 -9.56 -6.99 8.14
C VAL A 140 -8.73 -5.73 8.15
N LEU A 141 -8.67 -5.02 7.02
CA LEU A 141 -8.11 -3.68 6.95
C LEU A 141 -9.27 -2.68 6.98
N THR A 142 -9.20 -1.71 7.88
CA THR A 142 -10.11 -0.57 7.93
C THR A 142 -9.33 0.69 7.64
N CYS A 143 -9.82 1.49 6.69
CA CYS A 143 -9.27 2.79 6.32
C CYS A 143 -10.35 3.84 6.48
N TYR A 144 -10.02 4.93 7.16
CA TYR A 144 -10.96 6.00 7.44
C TYR A 144 -10.41 7.34 7.00
N TRP A 145 -11.21 8.05 6.21
CA TRP A 145 -11.03 9.45 5.87
C TRP A 145 -12.14 10.26 6.52
N GLN A 146 -11.77 11.26 7.31
CA GLN A 146 -12.68 12.23 7.89
C GLN A 146 -13.40 13.05 6.82
N ASP A 147 -12.74 13.26 5.70
CA ASP A 147 -13.23 13.99 4.55
C ASP A 147 -12.88 13.18 3.29
N ASP A 148 -13.92 12.78 2.58
CA ASP A 148 -13.93 11.76 1.54
C ASP A 148 -13.11 12.24 0.34
N PRO A 149 -11.92 11.67 0.10
CA PRO A 149 -11.03 12.17 -0.94
C PRO A 149 -11.60 11.95 -2.34
N THR A 150 -12.61 11.08 -2.48
CA THR A 150 -13.19 10.75 -3.79
C THR A 150 -14.33 11.68 -4.21
N ASP A 151 -14.82 12.51 -3.27
CA ASP A 151 -15.87 13.51 -3.52
C ASP A 151 -15.30 14.79 -4.16
N ASP A 152 -13.96 14.95 -4.17
CA ASP A 152 -13.30 16.09 -4.79
C ASP A 152 -13.31 15.99 -6.33
N PRO A 153 -13.75 17.04 -7.06
CA PRO A 153 -13.80 17.01 -8.52
C PRO A 153 -12.42 16.88 -9.19
N GLY A 154 -11.33 17.11 -8.48
CA GLY A 154 -9.95 16.89 -8.94
C GLY A 154 -9.43 15.46 -8.74
N TYR A 155 -10.15 14.61 -8.00
CA TYR A 155 -9.69 13.26 -7.66
C TYR A 155 -9.72 12.28 -8.85
N TRP A 156 -10.59 12.55 -9.83
CA TRP A 156 -10.75 11.73 -11.04
C TRP A 156 -10.05 12.32 -12.28
N GLY A 157 -9.32 13.42 -12.11
CA GLY A 157 -8.78 14.27 -13.19
C GLY A 157 -7.35 13.94 -13.62
#